data_AF-A0A949WDX7-F1
#
_entry.id   AF-A0A949WDX7-F1
#
_cell.length_a   1.000
_cell.length_b   1.000
_cell.length_c   1.000
_cell.angle_alpha   90.00
_cell.angle_beta   90.00
_cell.angle_gamma   90.00
#
_symmetry.space_group_name_H-M   'P 1'
#
loop_
_entity.id
_entity.type
_entity.pdbx_description
1 polymer ?
#
loop_
_entity_poly.entity_id
_entity_poly.type
_entity_poly.pdbx_seq_one_letter_code
_entity_poly.pdbx_strand_id
1 'polypeptide(L)'
;MAYVIDLSDSMLIPLTQKEKEDLKKPLTRGPGEKKDPEGNPPKKEEPKDSKFPGEKDLPWDKINNRFEAAREFLKLSLRALDKDMSFVIIGFGHEAEILTGKGIVPASKQNIETAIKILDEIKAGPSDTNRPHGTLKGFTNLHGGMLRAFRAVTGSLVRGEEHIAKETFEQGVDTIFLLSDGAPSWEDFARIDKRDPEDTAGDPETGAPLDTTEELIFHGTYEGEHLTQDIERMNLLRKCEIHCIGLGEANFTLLEQIARIGRGKVRKIGTER
;
A
#
# COMPACT_ATOMS: atom_id res chain seq x y z
N MET A 1 -0.40 -11.34 -8.69
CA MET A 1 -0.44 -10.53 -7.44
C MET A 1 -0.19 -9.05 -7.76
N ALA A 2 -0.82 -8.13 -7.02
CA ALA A 2 -0.49 -6.72 -7.01
C ALA A 2 0.03 -6.31 -5.63
N TYR A 3 1.11 -5.53 -5.61
CA TYR A 3 1.56 -4.81 -4.42
C TYR A 3 1.23 -3.33 -4.63
N VAL A 4 0.31 -2.81 -3.84
CA VAL A 4 -0.16 -1.43 -3.89
C VAL A 4 0.42 -0.72 -2.68
N ILE A 5 1.40 0.16 -2.91
CA ILE A 5 2.26 0.72 -1.87
C ILE A 5 2.11 2.22 -1.83
N ASP A 6 1.83 2.70 -0.63
CA ASP A 6 1.78 4.11 -0.31
C ASP A 6 3.18 4.72 -0.38
N LEU A 7 3.28 5.81 -1.15
CA LEU A 7 4.45 6.64 -1.34
C LEU A 7 4.16 8.10 -0.95
N SER A 8 3.09 8.35 -0.20
CA SER A 8 2.81 9.67 0.37
C SER A 8 3.92 10.15 1.30
N ASP A 9 3.92 11.44 1.60
CA ASP A 9 4.91 12.07 2.47
C ASP A 9 4.81 11.53 3.92
N SER A 10 3.62 11.10 4.39
CA SER A 10 3.42 10.52 5.72
C SER A 10 4.25 9.26 5.94
N MET A 11 4.51 8.49 4.88
CA MET A 11 5.35 7.30 4.94
C MET A 11 6.81 7.59 5.35
N LEU A 12 7.24 8.86 5.33
CA LEU A 12 8.56 9.28 5.82
C LEU A 12 8.61 9.50 7.34
N ILE A 13 7.47 9.42 8.04
CA ILE A 13 7.41 9.47 9.50
C ILE A 13 8.32 8.37 10.10
N PRO A 14 9.21 8.71 11.05
CA PRO A 14 10.07 7.74 11.70
C PRO A 14 9.27 6.65 12.40
N LEU A 15 9.76 5.41 12.35
CA LEU A 15 9.18 4.30 13.08
C LEU A 15 9.33 4.51 14.59
N THR A 16 8.20 4.46 15.28
CA THR A 16 8.12 4.30 16.73
C THR A 16 8.75 2.97 17.15
N GLN A 17 9.16 2.90 18.42
CA GLN A 17 9.72 1.67 18.99
C GLN A 17 8.73 0.49 18.88
N LYS A 18 7.44 0.78 19.06
CA LYS A 18 6.39 -0.22 18.96
C LYS A 18 6.19 -0.74 17.54
N GLU A 19 6.18 0.13 16.53
CA GLU A 19 6.13 -0.30 15.13
C GLU A 19 7.32 -1.21 14.80
N LYS A 20 8.53 -0.87 15.25
CA LYS A 20 9.73 -1.73 15.09
C LYS A 20 9.55 -3.09 15.74
N GLU A 21 8.95 -3.15 16.93
CA GLU A 21 8.68 -4.42 17.62
C GLU A 21 7.60 -5.24 16.92
N ASP A 22 6.51 -4.62 16.46
CA ASP A 22 5.41 -5.29 15.77
C ASP A 22 5.80 -5.78 14.37
N LEU A 23 6.69 -5.06 13.67
CA LEU A 23 7.26 -5.49 12.40
C LEU A 23 8.15 -6.72 12.58
N LYS A 24 8.87 -6.83 13.71
CA LYS A 24 9.72 -8.00 14.05
C LYS A 24 8.93 -9.21 14.54
N LYS A 25 7.65 -9.05 14.89
CA LYS A 25 6.80 -10.16 15.33
C LYS A 25 6.35 -10.95 14.09
N PRO A 26 6.60 -12.27 14.03
CA PRO A 26 6.14 -13.09 12.92
C PRO A 26 4.61 -13.14 12.88
N LEU A 27 4.05 -13.23 11.68
CA LEU A 27 2.64 -13.54 11.41
C LEU A 27 2.32 -15.01 11.74
N THR A 28 2.48 -15.45 13.00
CA THR A 28 2.02 -16.77 13.44
C THR A 28 0.75 -16.63 14.24
N ARG A 29 -0.39 -16.52 13.53
CA ARG A 29 -1.69 -17.04 13.98
C ARG A 29 -2.70 -16.97 12.83
N GLY A 30 -2.90 -18.08 12.14
CA GLY A 30 -4.15 -18.33 11.43
C GLY A 30 -5.28 -18.57 12.44
N PRO A 31 -6.54 -18.22 12.14
CA PRO A 31 -7.67 -18.60 12.98
C PRO A 31 -7.83 -20.13 12.90
N GLY A 32 -7.36 -20.85 13.92
CA GLY A 32 -7.46 -22.33 13.99
C GLY A 32 -6.33 -23.04 14.72
N GLU A 33 -5.19 -22.39 14.97
CA GLU A 33 -4.11 -23.04 15.73
C GLU A 33 -4.44 -23.06 17.23
N LYS A 34 -4.82 -24.25 17.71
CA LYS A 34 -5.05 -24.53 19.12
C LYS A 34 -3.79 -24.13 19.92
N LYS A 35 -3.99 -23.41 21.03
CA LYS A 35 -2.96 -23.31 22.06
C LYS A 35 -2.54 -24.72 22.44
N ASP A 36 -1.24 -24.95 22.54
CA ASP A 36 -0.69 -26.07 23.29
C ASP A 36 -1.44 -26.18 24.65
N PRO A 37 -1.95 -27.37 25.03
CA PRO A 37 -2.58 -27.60 26.33
C PRO A 37 -1.75 -27.13 27.54
N GLU A 38 -0.42 -27.02 27.40
CA GLU A 38 0.53 -26.62 28.46
C GLU A 38 0.90 -25.13 28.42
N GLY A 39 0.33 -24.34 27.51
CA GLY A 39 0.55 -22.89 27.46
C GLY A 39 1.93 -22.46 26.96
N ASN A 40 2.76 -23.39 26.50
CA ASN A 40 4.04 -23.08 25.86
C ASN A 40 3.82 -22.56 24.42
N PRO A 41 4.61 -21.58 23.94
CA PRO A 41 4.61 -21.23 22.54
C PRO A 41 5.09 -22.44 21.73
N PRO A 42 4.39 -22.83 20.65
CA PRO A 42 4.81 -23.96 19.82
C PRO A 42 6.22 -23.71 19.30
N LYS A 43 7.09 -24.72 19.41
CA LYS A 43 8.43 -24.67 18.82
C LYS A 43 8.29 -24.45 17.32
N LYS A 44 8.82 -23.32 16.83
CA LYS A 44 8.99 -23.06 15.40
C LYS A 44 9.88 -24.16 14.82
N GLU A 45 9.33 -24.99 13.95
CA GLU A 45 10.15 -25.64 12.93
C GLU A 45 10.46 -24.57 11.89
N GLU A 46 11.57 -23.86 12.07
CA GLU A 46 12.12 -23.06 10.98
C GLU A 46 12.45 -24.03 9.83
N PRO A 47 11.96 -23.81 8.60
CA PRO A 47 12.39 -24.60 7.46
C PRO A 47 13.92 -24.48 7.39
N LYS A 48 14.63 -25.59 7.63
CA LYS A 48 16.10 -25.60 7.78
C LYS A 48 16.87 -25.16 6.53
N ASP A 49 16.19 -24.85 5.43
CA ASP A 49 16.80 -24.48 4.14
C ASP A 49 15.95 -23.46 3.37
N SER A 50 15.52 -22.36 4.01
CA SER A 50 15.06 -21.19 3.25
C SER A 50 16.27 -20.57 2.54
N LYS A 51 16.45 -20.82 1.24
CA LYS A 51 17.45 -20.15 0.40
C LYS A 51 17.21 -18.63 0.25
N PHE A 52 16.12 -18.12 0.81
CA PHE A 52 15.72 -16.71 0.74
C PHE A 52 15.90 -16.03 2.10
N PRO A 53 16.41 -14.79 2.11
CA PRO A 53 16.53 -14.01 3.34
C PRO A 53 15.17 -13.86 4.01
N GLY A 54 15.11 -14.05 5.33
CA GLY A 54 13.92 -13.86 6.15
C GLY A 54 13.88 -12.49 6.81
N GLU A 55 12.85 -12.24 7.61
CA GLU A 55 12.67 -10.96 8.36
C GLU A 55 13.86 -10.63 9.28
N LYS A 56 14.59 -11.66 9.75
CA LYS A 56 15.80 -11.51 10.57
C LYS A 56 16.98 -10.92 9.80
N ASP A 57 17.00 -11.07 8.48
CA ASP A 57 18.07 -10.64 7.59
C ASP A 57 17.85 -9.21 7.06
N LEU A 58 16.77 -8.54 7.49
CA LEU A 58 16.51 -7.15 7.13
C LEU A 58 17.59 -6.23 7.74
N PRO A 59 18.02 -5.19 6.99
CA PRO A 59 18.98 -4.21 7.48
C PRO A 59 18.31 -3.24 8.46
N TRP A 60 17.97 -3.73 9.65
CA TRP A 60 17.24 -2.97 10.68
C TRP A 60 17.95 -1.68 11.11
N ASP A 61 19.27 -1.61 10.93
CA ASP A 61 20.09 -0.41 11.13
C ASP A 61 19.82 0.70 10.10
N LYS A 62 19.28 0.35 8.92
CA LYS A 62 18.97 1.26 7.82
C LYS A 62 17.49 1.56 7.67
N ILE A 63 16.63 0.94 8.47
CA ILE A 63 15.18 1.12 8.43
C ILE A 63 14.78 2.14 9.50
N ASN A 64 14.57 3.38 9.08
CA ASN A 64 14.30 4.51 9.96
C ASN A 64 12.83 4.95 9.91
N ASN A 65 12.20 4.89 8.73
CA ASN A 65 10.83 5.34 8.50
C ASN A 65 9.93 4.22 7.94
N ARG A 66 8.63 4.51 7.86
CA ARG A 66 7.60 3.54 7.41
C ARG A 66 7.80 3.12 5.96
N PHE A 67 8.19 4.04 5.07
CA PHE A 67 8.52 3.75 3.67
C PHE A 67 9.70 2.78 3.54
N GLU A 68 10.78 2.98 4.30
CA GLU A 68 11.94 2.09 4.27
C GLU A 68 11.57 0.69 4.76
N ALA A 69 10.75 0.58 5.81
CA ALA A 69 10.23 -0.72 6.25
C ALA A 69 9.38 -1.38 5.16
N ALA A 70 8.41 -0.65 4.62
CA ALA A 70 7.54 -1.07 3.52
C ALA A 70 8.35 -1.61 2.33
N ARG A 71 9.36 -0.85 1.90
CA ARG A 71 10.28 -1.21 0.82
C ARG A 71 11.01 -2.51 1.11
N GLU A 72 11.64 -2.64 2.27
CA GLU A 72 12.44 -3.82 2.58
C GLU A 72 11.58 -5.10 2.72
N PHE A 73 10.39 -5.00 3.32
CA PHE A 73 9.44 -6.11 3.38
C PHE A 73 8.89 -6.48 2.00
N LEU A 74 8.63 -5.50 1.12
CA LEU A 74 8.27 -5.79 -0.27
C LEU A 74 9.39 -6.58 -0.97
N LYS A 75 10.65 -6.15 -0.82
CA LYS A 75 11.78 -6.86 -1.44
C LYS A 75 11.88 -8.31 -0.97
N LEU A 76 11.60 -8.59 0.30
CA LEU A 76 11.51 -9.96 0.81
C LEU A 76 10.37 -10.72 0.12
N SER A 77 9.17 -10.13 0.05
CA SER A 77 8.01 -10.75 -0.58
C SER A 77 8.26 -11.06 -2.06
N LEU A 78 8.88 -10.14 -2.80
CA LEU A 78 9.23 -10.36 -4.21
C LEU A 78 10.22 -11.51 -4.41
N ARG A 79 11.21 -11.64 -3.53
CA ARG A 79 12.18 -12.74 -3.58
C ARG A 79 11.56 -14.09 -3.20
N ALA A 80 10.49 -14.08 -2.43
CA ALA A 80 9.76 -15.28 -2.03
C ALA A 80 8.71 -15.74 -3.06
N LEU A 81 8.49 -14.99 -4.14
CA LEU A 81 7.58 -15.41 -5.21
C LEU A 81 8.10 -16.65 -5.93
N ASP A 82 7.20 -17.60 -6.17
CA ASP A 82 7.50 -18.76 -7.00
C ASP A 82 7.60 -18.36 -8.48
N LYS A 83 8.36 -19.15 -9.25
CA LYS A 83 8.67 -18.88 -10.66
C LYS A 83 7.46 -18.85 -11.60
N ASP A 84 6.35 -19.46 -11.19
CA ASP A 84 5.06 -19.52 -11.88
C ASP A 84 4.15 -18.35 -11.50
N MET A 85 4.50 -17.57 -10.47
CA MET A 85 3.77 -16.38 -10.10
C MET A 85 4.10 -15.21 -11.02
N SER A 86 3.16 -14.26 -11.08
CA SER A 86 3.34 -12.98 -11.75
C SER A 86 2.91 -11.85 -10.82
N PHE A 87 3.55 -10.70 -10.96
CA PHE A 87 3.37 -9.58 -10.06
C PHE A 87 3.32 -8.24 -10.80
N VAL A 88 2.75 -7.24 -10.14
CA VAL A 88 2.81 -5.82 -10.50
C VAL A 88 3.01 -5.03 -9.23
N ILE A 89 3.78 -3.94 -9.31
CA ILE A 89 3.96 -3.01 -8.18
C ILE A 89 3.37 -1.67 -8.60
N ILE A 90 2.48 -1.16 -7.77
CA ILE A 90 1.82 0.13 -7.94
C ILE A 90 2.24 1.00 -6.76
N GLY A 91 2.88 2.12 -7.06
CA GLY A 91 3.12 3.17 -6.08
C GLY A 91 1.99 4.19 -6.15
N PHE A 92 1.53 4.70 -5.01
CA PHE A 92 0.58 5.81 -5.00
C PHE A 92 1.01 6.88 -4.01
N GLY A 93 1.12 8.11 -4.50
CA GLY A 93 1.16 9.33 -3.70
C GLY A 93 0.05 10.23 -4.23
N HIS A 94 0.38 11.47 -4.62
CA HIS A 94 -0.54 12.37 -5.31
C HIS A 94 -1.05 11.73 -6.61
N GLU A 95 -0.13 11.14 -7.37
CA GLU A 95 -0.45 10.27 -8.50
C GLU A 95 -0.16 8.81 -8.14
N ALA A 96 -0.93 7.91 -8.75
CA ALA A 96 -0.59 6.50 -8.76
C ALA A 96 0.14 6.10 -10.06
N GLU A 97 1.10 5.20 -9.96
CA GLU A 97 1.94 4.77 -11.08
C GLU A 97 2.33 3.30 -10.98
N ILE A 98 2.64 2.70 -12.12
CA ILE A 98 3.11 1.32 -12.21
C ILE A 98 4.63 1.30 -12.13
N LEU A 99 5.16 0.90 -10.97
CA LEU A 99 6.59 0.87 -10.71
C LEU A 99 7.32 -0.26 -11.45
N THR A 100 6.62 -1.31 -11.88
CA THR A 100 7.21 -2.35 -12.75
C THR A 100 7.44 -1.87 -14.19
N GLY A 101 7.05 -0.64 -14.54
CA GLY A 101 7.16 -0.04 -15.88
C GLY A 101 6.14 -0.57 -16.90
N LYS A 102 5.54 -1.72 -16.63
CA LYS A 102 4.44 -2.38 -17.36
C LYS A 102 3.50 -3.00 -16.34
N GLY A 103 2.32 -3.46 -16.77
CA GLY A 103 1.34 -4.16 -15.93
C GLY A 103 1.89 -5.44 -15.28
N ILE A 104 1.13 -6.54 -15.33
CA ILE A 104 1.58 -7.78 -14.69
C ILE A 104 2.77 -8.37 -15.45
N VAL A 105 3.85 -8.69 -14.72
CA VAL A 105 5.06 -9.31 -15.24
C VAL A 105 5.37 -10.63 -14.53
N PRO A 106 6.00 -11.61 -15.20
CA PRO A 106 6.40 -12.85 -14.54
C PRO A 106 7.41 -12.63 -13.41
N ALA A 107 7.37 -13.44 -12.36
CA ALA A 107 8.34 -13.47 -11.25
C ALA A 107 9.69 -14.09 -11.68
N SER A 108 10.23 -13.66 -12.82
CA SER A 108 11.57 -14.03 -13.25
C SER A 108 12.61 -13.32 -12.40
N LYS A 109 13.81 -13.93 -12.27
CA LYS A 109 14.94 -13.33 -11.56
C LYS A 109 15.25 -11.91 -12.05
N GLN A 110 15.23 -11.70 -13.38
CA GLN A 110 15.49 -10.40 -13.99
C GLN A 110 14.42 -9.36 -13.63
N ASN A 111 13.13 -9.74 -13.66
CA ASN A 111 12.05 -8.81 -13.32
C ASN A 111 12.07 -8.45 -11.82
N ILE A 112 12.36 -9.43 -10.96
CA ILE A 112 12.51 -9.20 -9.51
C ILE A 112 13.69 -8.25 -9.24
N GLU A 113 14.86 -8.49 -9.84
CA GLU A 113 16.03 -7.61 -9.68
C GLU A 113 15.76 -6.19 -10.21
N THR A 114 15.05 -6.07 -11.33
CA THR A 114 14.64 -4.77 -11.88
C THR A 114 13.68 -4.05 -10.93
N ALA A 115 12.67 -4.75 -10.42
CA ALA A 115 11.73 -4.18 -9.46
C ALA A 115 12.43 -3.72 -8.17
N ILE A 116 13.34 -4.53 -7.63
CA ILE A 116 14.12 -4.18 -6.44
C ILE A 116 14.95 -2.91 -6.69
N LYS A 117 15.60 -2.82 -7.86
CA LYS A 117 16.38 -1.63 -8.23
C LYS A 117 15.50 -0.37 -8.29
N ILE A 118 14.32 -0.46 -8.89
CA ILE A 118 13.37 0.67 -8.95
C ILE A 118 12.96 1.11 -7.54
N LEU A 119 12.65 0.16 -6.65
CA LEU A 119 12.33 0.48 -5.26
C LEU A 119 13.50 1.15 -4.52
N ASP A 120 14.74 0.73 -4.81
CA ASP A 120 15.94 1.32 -4.24
C ASP A 120 16.21 2.75 -4.73
N GLU A 121 15.78 3.07 -5.95
CA GLU A 121 15.92 4.40 -6.56
C GLU A 121 14.93 5.42 -6.01
N ILE A 122 13.85 4.99 -5.36
CA ILE A 122 12.92 5.89 -4.68
C ILE A 122 13.60 6.47 -3.43
N LYS A 123 13.84 7.79 -3.45
CA LYS A 123 14.48 8.57 -2.38
C LYS A 123 13.56 9.69 -1.91
N ALA A 124 13.62 9.98 -0.61
CA ALA A 124 13.00 11.17 -0.04
C ALA A 124 13.69 12.44 -0.57
N GLY A 125 12.87 13.43 -0.89
CA GLY A 125 13.28 14.81 -1.10
C GLY A 125 13.58 15.54 0.23
N PRO A 126 13.99 16.81 0.15
CA PRO A 126 14.35 17.60 1.32
C PRO A 126 13.15 17.84 2.24
N SER A 127 13.41 18.01 3.53
CA SER A 127 12.41 18.47 4.49
C SER A 127 12.21 19.98 4.43
N ASP A 128 11.02 20.41 4.81
CA ASP A 128 10.66 21.82 4.98
C ASP A 128 9.76 22.00 6.22
N THR A 129 9.27 23.22 6.43
CA THR A 129 8.44 23.57 7.58
C THR A 129 7.11 22.82 7.63
N ASN A 130 6.51 22.49 6.47
CA ASN A 130 5.23 21.79 6.35
C ASN A 130 5.41 20.27 6.17
N ARG A 131 6.61 19.84 5.79
CA ARG A 131 7.02 18.45 5.58
C ARG A 131 8.32 18.18 6.37
N PRO A 132 8.24 18.10 7.71
CA PRO A 132 9.42 18.00 8.57
C PRO A 132 10.24 16.72 8.35
N HIS A 133 9.64 15.68 7.76
CA HIS A 133 10.28 14.39 7.48
C HIS A 133 10.75 14.23 6.03
N GLY A 134 10.55 15.25 5.18
CA GLY A 134 10.85 15.18 3.75
C GLY A 134 9.62 15.02 2.88
N THR A 135 9.84 15.00 1.57
CA THR A 135 8.82 14.75 0.55
C THR A 135 9.08 13.44 -0.17
N LEU A 136 8.05 12.72 -0.59
CA LEU A 136 8.17 11.47 -1.34
C LEU A 136 7.40 11.57 -2.66
N LYS A 137 6.09 11.33 -2.63
CA LYS A 137 5.18 11.51 -3.77
C LYS A 137 3.94 12.34 -3.41
N GLY A 138 3.94 13.08 -2.30
CA GLY A 138 2.86 14.01 -1.94
C GLY A 138 1.76 13.37 -1.09
N PHE A 139 0.50 13.60 -1.48
CA PHE A 139 -0.69 13.16 -0.73
C PHE A 139 -1.03 11.67 -0.95
N THR A 140 -2.13 11.18 -0.39
CA THR A 140 -2.49 9.76 -0.35
C THR A 140 -3.65 9.46 -1.32
N ASN A 141 -3.35 9.16 -2.59
CA ASN A 141 -4.34 8.78 -3.62
C ASN A 141 -4.62 7.27 -3.64
N LEU A 142 -5.27 6.79 -2.58
CA LEU A 142 -5.58 5.37 -2.43
C LEU A 142 -6.50 4.86 -3.56
N HIS A 143 -7.47 5.66 -3.99
CA HIS A 143 -8.37 5.32 -5.11
C HIS A 143 -7.59 5.02 -6.39
N GLY A 144 -6.69 5.93 -6.77
CA GLY A 144 -5.86 5.80 -7.98
C GLY A 144 -4.97 4.56 -7.94
N GLY A 145 -4.43 4.22 -6.76
CA GLY A 145 -3.66 3.01 -6.53
C GLY A 145 -4.49 1.73 -6.74
N MET A 146 -5.67 1.66 -6.11
CA MET A 146 -6.57 0.51 -6.22
C MET A 146 -7.11 0.36 -7.65
N LEU A 147 -7.52 1.45 -8.30
CA LEU A 147 -8.03 1.44 -9.67
C LEU A 147 -6.99 0.87 -10.64
N ARG A 148 -5.72 1.25 -10.49
CA ARG A 148 -4.62 0.70 -11.32
C ARG A 148 -4.40 -0.79 -11.07
N ALA A 149 -4.58 -1.27 -9.83
CA ALA A 149 -4.50 -2.70 -9.54
C ALA A 149 -5.61 -3.49 -10.26
N PHE A 150 -6.83 -2.97 -10.27
CA PHE A 150 -7.94 -3.58 -11.01
C PHE A 150 -7.77 -3.47 -12.53
N ARG A 151 -7.10 -2.44 -13.03
CA ARG A 151 -6.77 -2.30 -14.47
C ARG A 151 -5.57 -3.13 -14.92
N ALA A 152 -4.76 -3.64 -13.99
CA ALA A 152 -3.55 -4.36 -14.33
C ALA A 152 -3.85 -5.70 -15.00
N VAL A 153 -3.27 -5.89 -16.18
CA VAL A 153 -3.25 -7.12 -16.98
C VAL A 153 -1.83 -7.40 -17.44
N THR A 154 -1.57 -8.53 -18.08
CA THR A 154 -0.22 -8.89 -18.53
C THR A 154 0.38 -7.79 -19.42
N GLY A 155 1.51 -7.23 -18.98
CA GLY A 155 2.28 -6.25 -19.72
C GLY A 155 1.64 -4.86 -19.93
N SER A 156 0.42 -4.60 -19.45
CA SER A 156 -0.27 -3.32 -19.69
C SER A 156 -1.37 -3.01 -18.67
N LEU A 157 -2.03 -1.87 -18.85
CA LEU A 157 -3.26 -1.53 -18.14
C LEU A 157 -4.42 -1.47 -19.14
N VAL A 158 -5.56 -2.04 -18.75
CA VAL A 158 -6.80 -1.82 -19.48
C VAL A 158 -7.22 -0.35 -19.35
N ARG A 159 -7.67 0.23 -20.46
CA ARG A 159 -8.25 1.58 -20.50
C ARG A 159 -9.78 1.48 -20.40
N GLY A 160 -10.40 2.34 -19.60
CA GLY A 160 -11.86 2.38 -19.44
C GLY A 160 -12.38 1.49 -18.31
N GLU A 161 -13.49 0.78 -18.58
CA GLU A 161 -14.32 0.05 -17.60
C GLU A 161 -13.69 -1.30 -17.17
N GLU A 162 -12.78 -1.24 -16.20
CA GLU A 162 -12.04 -2.38 -15.65
C GLU A 162 -12.92 -3.53 -15.13
N HIS A 163 -14.08 -3.19 -14.57
CA HIS A 163 -15.03 -4.10 -13.94
C HIS A 163 -15.82 -4.99 -14.91
N ILE A 164 -15.79 -4.70 -16.22
CA ILE A 164 -16.41 -5.54 -17.26
C ILE A 164 -15.44 -5.91 -18.40
N ALA A 165 -14.22 -5.38 -18.38
CA ALA A 165 -13.21 -5.69 -19.38
C ALA A 165 -12.82 -7.16 -19.33
N LYS A 166 -12.92 -7.87 -20.46
CA LYS A 166 -12.65 -9.31 -20.53
C LYS A 166 -11.23 -9.66 -20.06
N GLU A 167 -10.27 -8.83 -20.43
CA GLU A 167 -8.85 -9.02 -20.15
C GLU A 167 -8.55 -9.01 -18.65
N THR A 168 -9.29 -8.23 -17.87
CA THR A 168 -9.11 -8.16 -16.41
C THR A 168 -9.60 -9.43 -15.71
N PHE A 169 -10.49 -10.20 -16.33
CA PHE A 169 -10.93 -11.51 -15.84
C PHE A 169 -10.00 -12.64 -16.24
N GLU A 170 -9.41 -12.58 -17.43
CA GLU A 170 -8.54 -13.64 -17.94
C GLU A 170 -7.11 -13.52 -17.42
N GLN A 171 -6.64 -12.29 -17.18
CA GLN A 171 -5.23 -11.99 -16.94
C GLN A 171 -5.00 -11.02 -15.78
N GLY A 172 -6.06 -10.62 -15.07
CA GLY A 172 -5.94 -9.71 -13.95
C GLY A 172 -5.24 -10.34 -12.75
N VAL A 173 -4.85 -9.49 -11.79
CA VAL A 173 -4.47 -9.91 -10.43
C VAL A 173 -5.58 -10.63 -9.68
N ASP A 174 -5.20 -11.72 -9.02
CA ASP A 174 -6.06 -12.49 -8.09
C ASP A 174 -5.94 -12.03 -6.63
N THR A 175 -4.79 -11.44 -6.27
CA THR A 175 -4.51 -10.97 -4.90
C THR A 175 -3.89 -9.59 -4.92
N ILE A 176 -4.38 -8.70 -4.07
CA ILE A 176 -3.85 -7.36 -3.81
C ILE A 176 -3.33 -7.29 -2.38
N PHE A 177 -2.08 -6.87 -2.21
CA PHE A 177 -1.52 -6.42 -0.94
C PHE A 177 -1.46 -4.91 -0.93
N LEU A 178 -2.32 -4.28 -0.15
CA LEU A 178 -2.32 -2.84 0.09
C LEU A 178 -1.51 -2.51 1.33
N LEU A 179 -0.56 -1.59 1.21
CA LEU A 179 0.31 -1.12 2.28
C LEU A 179 0.20 0.40 2.39
N SER A 180 -0.24 0.90 3.54
CA SER A 180 -0.45 2.34 3.76
C SER A 180 -0.31 2.70 5.24
N ASP A 181 0.09 3.94 5.51
CA ASP A 181 0.16 4.50 6.86
C ASP A 181 -0.80 5.67 7.09
N GLY A 182 -1.53 6.08 6.06
CA GLY A 182 -2.35 7.28 6.05
C GLY A 182 -3.83 7.03 5.78
N ALA A 183 -4.63 8.10 5.93
CA ALA A 183 -5.97 8.16 5.38
C ALA A 183 -5.91 8.72 3.95
N PRO A 184 -6.83 8.35 3.04
CA PRO A 184 -6.91 8.99 1.74
C PRO A 184 -7.07 10.50 1.88
N SER A 185 -6.24 11.25 1.16
CA SER A 185 -6.19 12.72 1.18
C SER A 185 -6.10 13.33 -0.22
N TRP A 186 -6.20 12.49 -1.25
CA TRP A 186 -6.19 12.89 -2.66
C TRP A 186 -6.94 11.88 -3.53
N GLU A 187 -7.29 12.30 -4.75
CA GLU A 187 -7.86 11.43 -5.78
C GLU A 187 -7.61 11.92 -7.20
N ASP A 188 -7.74 11.03 -8.20
CA ASP A 188 -7.51 11.32 -9.62
C ASP A 188 -8.49 12.38 -10.20
N PHE A 189 -9.60 12.68 -9.50
CA PHE A 189 -10.61 13.67 -9.90
C PHE A 189 -10.45 15.02 -9.23
N ALA A 190 -9.51 15.16 -8.28
CA ALA A 190 -9.28 16.41 -7.61
C ALA A 190 -8.87 17.50 -8.62
N ARG A 191 -9.37 18.71 -8.42
CA ARG A 191 -9.08 19.87 -9.27
C ARG A 191 -8.63 21.04 -8.41
N ILE A 192 -7.62 21.76 -8.90
CA ILE A 192 -7.27 23.08 -8.37
C ILE A 192 -8.09 24.08 -9.20
N ASP A 193 -8.95 24.85 -8.55
CA ASP A 193 -9.76 25.90 -9.20
C ASP A 193 -9.82 27.15 -8.32
N LYS A 194 -10.28 28.27 -8.88
CA LYS A 194 -10.37 29.54 -8.17
C LYS A 194 -11.31 29.44 -6.97
N ARG A 195 -10.88 30.07 -5.88
CA ARG A 195 -11.61 30.17 -4.62
C ARG A 195 -12.83 31.09 -4.77
N ASP A 196 -14.01 30.62 -4.38
CA ASP A 196 -15.10 31.54 -4.08
C ASP A 196 -14.94 32.13 -2.66
N PRO A 197 -15.41 33.36 -2.40
CA PRO A 197 -15.18 34.07 -1.13
C PRO A 197 -15.68 33.32 0.12
N GLU A 198 -16.59 32.37 -0.04
CA GLU A 198 -17.21 31.60 1.05
C GLU A 198 -16.50 30.27 1.34
N ASP A 199 -15.61 29.82 0.46
CA ASP A 199 -14.95 28.53 0.60
C ASP A 199 -13.82 28.57 1.63
N THR A 200 -13.55 27.45 2.31
CA THR A 200 -12.45 27.29 3.28
C THR A 200 -11.56 26.09 2.91
N ALA A 201 -10.23 26.26 2.88
CA ALA A 201 -9.25 25.15 2.75
C ALA A 201 -8.30 25.03 3.95
N GLY A 202 -7.79 23.81 4.13
CA GLY A 202 -6.67 23.46 5.01
C GLY A 202 -5.90 22.27 4.44
N ASP A 203 -4.71 21.99 4.99
CA ASP A 203 -3.92 20.81 4.66
C ASP A 203 -4.58 19.56 5.30
N PRO A 204 -5.07 18.57 4.53
CA PRO A 204 -5.75 17.40 5.08
C PRO A 204 -4.81 16.47 5.88
N GLU A 205 -3.51 16.54 5.64
CA GLU A 205 -2.51 15.72 6.34
C GLU A 205 -2.13 16.30 7.71
N THR A 206 -2.16 17.63 7.87
CA THR A 206 -1.74 18.31 9.11
C THR A 206 -2.88 19.00 9.87
N GLY A 207 -4.05 19.15 9.25
CA GLY A 207 -5.21 19.85 9.81
C GLY A 207 -5.01 21.37 9.94
N ALA A 208 -3.93 21.92 9.38
CA ALA A 208 -3.63 23.34 9.46
C ALA A 208 -4.52 24.14 8.48
N PRO A 209 -5.19 25.22 8.92
CA PRO A 209 -5.86 26.13 8.00
C PRO A 209 -4.82 26.81 7.11
N LEU A 210 -5.10 26.87 5.81
CA LEU A 210 -4.23 27.57 4.87
C LEU A 210 -4.50 29.08 4.91
N ASP A 211 -3.45 29.87 4.64
CA ASP A 211 -3.61 31.28 4.31
C ASP A 211 -4.60 31.45 3.16
N THR A 212 -5.25 32.61 3.08
CA THR A 212 -6.21 32.93 2.01
C THR A 212 -5.53 32.86 0.63
N THR A 213 -5.63 31.73 -0.05
CA THR A 213 -5.11 31.52 -1.41
C THR A 213 -6.18 31.82 -2.47
N GLU A 214 -5.76 32.30 -3.65
CA GLU A 214 -6.66 32.56 -4.79
C GLU A 214 -7.26 31.28 -5.38
N GLU A 215 -6.67 30.12 -5.07
CA GLU A 215 -7.06 28.80 -5.57
C GLU A 215 -7.29 27.83 -4.40
N LEU A 216 -8.23 26.90 -4.59
CA LEU A 216 -8.57 25.82 -3.67
C LEU A 216 -8.48 24.46 -4.36
N ILE A 217 -8.22 23.44 -3.55
CA ILE A 217 -8.33 22.05 -3.97
C ILE A 217 -9.78 21.61 -3.76
N PHE A 218 -10.46 21.32 -4.85
CA PHE A 218 -11.74 20.65 -4.85
C PHE A 218 -11.47 19.15 -4.90
N HIS A 219 -11.59 18.52 -3.73
CA HIS A 219 -11.57 17.08 -3.59
C HIS A 219 -12.75 16.48 -4.38
N GLY A 220 -12.54 15.32 -4.97
CA GLY A 220 -13.58 14.63 -5.71
C GLY A 220 -14.50 13.85 -4.76
N THR A 221 -15.07 12.75 -5.26
CA THR A 221 -16.08 12.00 -4.51
C THR A 221 -15.48 10.85 -3.70
N TYR A 222 -14.21 10.48 -3.91
CA TYR A 222 -13.65 9.23 -3.39
C TYR A 222 -12.92 9.37 -2.04
N GLU A 223 -13.15 10.47 -1.33
CA GLU A 223 -12.82 10.60 0.09
C GLU A 223 -13.94 10.00 0.95
N GLY A 224 -13.80 8.73 1.36
CA GLY A 224 -14.74 8.07 2.28
C GLY A 224 -15.55 6.92 1.66
N GLU A 225 -16.87 6.90 1.85
CA GLU A 225 -17.70 5.72 1.54
C GLU A 225 -17.67 5.33 0.05
N HIS A 226 -17.62 6.31 -0.84
CA HIS A 226 -17.58 6.08 -2.28
C HIS A 226 -16.33 5.29 -2.73
N LEU A 227 -15.20 5.43 -2.04
CA LEU A 227 -14.01 4.62 -2.29
C LEU A 227 -14.32 3.13 -2.11
N THR A 228 -14.93 2.80 -0.97
CA THR A 228 -15.25 1.40 -0.67
C THR A 228 -16.33 0.84 -1.59
N GLN A 229 -17.33 1.65 -1.95
CA GLN A 229 -18.36 1.25 -2.93
C GLN A 229 -17.75 0.98 -4.31
N ASP A 230 -16.78 1.77 -4.73
CA ASP A 230 -16.12 1.59 -6.02
C ASP A 230 -15.19 0.38 -6.03
N ILE A 231 -14.47 0.13 -4.93
CA ILE A 231 -13.70 -1.12 -4.75
C ILE A 231 -14.63 -2.34 -4.76
N GLU A 232 -15.79 -2.27 -4.12
CA GLU A 232 -16.79 -3.34 -4.17
C GLU A 232 -17.31 -3.57 -5.58
N ARG A 233 -17.63 -2.50 -6.33
CA ARG A 233 -18.03 -2.56 -7.74
C ARG A 233 -16.95 -3.22 -8.60
N MET A 234 -15.69 -2.78 -8.48
CA MET A 234 -14.56 -3.33 -9.22
C MET A 234 -14.30 -4.80 -8.88
N ASN A 235 -14.55 -5.21 -7.63
CA ASN A 235 -14.30 -6.58 -7.18
C ASN A 235 -15.48 -7.54 -7.38
N LEU A 236 -16.66 -7.03 -7.75
CA LEU A 236 -17.93 -7.78 -7.78
C LEU A 236 -17.83 -9.12 -8.53
N LEU A 237 -17.20 -9.09 -9.71
CA LEU A 237 -17.06 -10.25 -10.58
C LEU A 237 -15.71 -10.95 -10.42
N ARG A 238 -14.64 -10.17 -10.19
CA ARG A 238 -13.27 -10.66 -10.14
C ARG A 238 -12.95 -11.45 -8.87
N LYS A 239 -13.57 -11.07 -7.75
CA LYS A 239 -13.37 -11.72 -6.44
C LYS A 239 -11.90 -11.84 -6.04
N CYS A 240 -11.13 -10.79 -6.34
CA CYS A 240 -9.75 -10.64 -5.92
C CYS A 240 -9.66 -10.64 -4.39
N GLU A 241 -8.66 -11.34 -3.84
CA GLU A 241 -8.33 -11.32 -2.43
C GLU A 241 -7.57 -10.05 -2.06
N ILE A 242 -8.06 -9.26 -1.10
CA ILE A 242 -7.43 -7.98 -0.73
C ILE A 242 -6.94 -8.04 0.71
N HIS A 243 -5.63 -8.00 0.90
CA HIS A 243 -5.00 -7.89 2.21
C HIS A 243 -4.49 -6.47 2.42
N CYS A 244 -4.70 -5.95 3.62
CA CYS A 244 -4.23 -4.61 3.99
C CYS A 244 -3.19 -4.70 5.11
N ILE A 245 -2.13 -3.92 4.99
CA ILE A 245 -1.12 -3.73 6.01
C ILE A 245 -1.12 -2.25 6.37
N GLY A 246 -1.55 -1.94 7.58
CA GLY A 246 -1.59 -0.58 8.10
C GLY A 246 -0.46 -0.34 9.09
N LEU A 247 0.29 0.76 8.92
CA LEU A 247 1.31 1.20 9.87
C LEU A 247 0.86 2.44 10.62
N GLY A 248 1.18 2.50 11.91
CA GLY A 248 1.04 3.71 12.71
C GLY A 248 -0.40 4.21 12.79
N GLU A 249 -0.63 5.37 12.18
CA GLU A 249 -1.89 6.14 12.24
C GLU A 249 -2.82 5.87 11.06
N ALA A 250 -2.58 4.79 10.31
CA ALA A 250 -3.42 4.38 9.19
C ALA A 250 -4.91 4.34 9.57
N ASN A 251 -5.78 4.66 8.62
CA ASN A 251 -7.23 4.52 8.81
C ASN A 251 -7.62 3.03 8.82
N PHE A 252 -7.49 2.38 9.97
CA PHE A 252 -7.73 0.94 10.11
C PHE A 252 -9.18 0.54 9.84
N THR A 253 -10.14 1.41 10.13
CA THR A 253 -11.56 1.15 9.81
C THR A 253 -11.75 1.00 8.30
N LEU A 254 -11.15 1.91 7.51
CA LEU A 254 -11.17 1.83 6.06
C LEU A 254 -10.43 0.58 5.56
N LEU A 255 -9.23 0.30 6.07
CA LEU A 255 -8.46 -0.88 5.69
C LEU A 255 -9.21 -2.20 5.99
N GLU A 256 -9.94 -2.26 7.11
CA GLU A 256 -10.80 -3.41 7.46
C GLU A 256 -11.98 -3.56 6.50
N GLN A 257 -12.61 -2.46 6.09
CA GLN A 257 -13.67 -2.48 5.08
C GLN A 257 -13.15 -2.97 3.72
N ILE A 258 -12.00 -2.46 3.27
CA ILE A 258 -11.36 -2.88 2.01
C ILE A 258 -10.98 -4.37 2.06
N ALA A 259 -10.32 -4.81 3.14
CA ALA A 259 -9.96 -6.21 3.29
C ALA A 259 -11.20 -7.12 3.33
N ARG A 260 -12.30 -6.67 3.95
CA ARG A 260 -13.57 -7.41 3.96
C ARG A 260 -14.17 -7.56 2.56
N ILE A 261 -14.15 -6.51 1.73
CA ILE A 261 -14.60 -6.59 0.32
C ILE A 261 -13.81 -7.66 -0.43
N GLY A 262 -12.49 -7.70 -0.22
CA GLY A 262 -11.61 -8.72 -0.78
C GLY A 262 -11.58 -10.04 -0.03
N ARG A 263 -12.37 -10.25 1.04
CA ARG A 263 -12.31 -11.44 1.91
C ARG A 263 -10.91 -11.77 2.46
N GLY A 264 -10.02 -10.77 2.51
CA GLY A 264 -8.66 -10.92 3.01
C GLY A 264 -8.55 -10.55 4.48
N LYS A 265 -7.39 -10.02 4.86
CA LYS A 265 -7.02 -9.75 6.26
C LYS A 265 -6.33 -8.42 6.41
N VAL A 266 -6.44 -7.82 7.60
CA VAL A 266 -5.69 -6.63 7.99
C VAL A 266 -4.58 -7.01 8.97
N ARG A 267 -3.35 -6.57 8.69
CA ARG A 267 -2.26 -6.53 9.67
C ARG A 267 -2.13 -5.10 10.18
N LYS A 268 -2.32 -4.91 11.49
CA LYS A 268 -2.11 -3.63 12.17
C LYS A 268 -0.74 -3.62 12.82
N ILE A 269 0.01 -2.54 12.62
CA ILE A 269 1.37 -2.37 13.14
C ILE A 269 1.41 -1.05 13.90
N GLY A 270 1.84 -1.06 15.17
CA GLY A 270 1.97 0.16 15.97
C GLY A 270 0.73 0.56 16.78
N THR A 271 -0.44 -0.04 16.53
CA THR A 271 -1.69 0.31 17.24
C THR A 271 -1.68 -0.06 18.72
N GLU A 272 -2.05 0.88 19.61
CA GLU A 272 -2.42 0.55 21.00
C GLU A 272 -3.59 -0.43 21.02
N ARG A 273 -3.45 -1.46 21.87
CA ARG A 273 -4.43 -2.55 21.99
C ARG A 273 -5.60 -2.13 22.85
#